data_AF-A0A508WSN8-F1
#
_entry.id   AF-A0A508WSN8-F1
#
_cell.length_a   1.000
_cell.length_b   1.000
_cell.length_c   1.000
_cell.angle_alpha   90.00
_cell.angle_beta   90.00
_cell.angle_gamma   90.00
#
_symmetry.space_group_name_H-M   'P 1'
#
loop_
_entity.id
_entity.type
_entity.pdbx_description
1 polymer ?
#
loop_
_entity_poly.entity_id
_entity_poly.type
_entity_poly.pdbx_seq_one_letter_code
_entity_poly.pdbx_strand_id
1 'polypeptide(L)'
;METPRTPAEAMQHILCDRLIEACAETMFDEVRAPVEVVIQRLAAYTLAQLIKIEGRNGAAHILRDIAQQVEDGALNAYERGKGN
;
A
#
# COMPACT_ATOMS: atom_id res chain seq x y z
N MET A 1 -1.20 -10.62 -4.34
CA MET A 1 -1.62 -10.65 -2.92
C MET A 1 -2.15 -12.03 -2.61
N GLU A 2 -1.66 -12.68 -1.56
CA GLU A 2 -2.25 -13.94 -1.09
C GLU A 2 -3.70 -13.69 -0.65
N THR A 3 -4.62 -14.56 -1.06
CA THR A 3 -6.01 -14.51 -0.61
C THR A 3 -6.04 -14.75 0.91
N PRO A 4 -6.75 -13.93 1.70
CA PRO A 4 -6.85 -14.13 3.14
C PRO A 4 -7.31 -15.55 3.45
N ARG A 5 -6.55 -16.26 4.30
CA ARG A 5 -6.80 -17.66 4.63
C ARG A 5 -7.85 -17.79 5.72
N THR A 6 -8.09 -16.71 6.49
CA THR A 6 -9.13 -16.65 7.52
C THR A 6 -9.95 -15.34 7.50
N PRO A 7 -11.18 -15.34 8.05
CA PRO A 7 -11.96 -14.10 8.24
C PRO A 7 -11.26 -13.06 9.12
N ALA A 8 -10.43 -13.50 10.06
CA ALA A 8 -9.67 -12.62 10.93
C ALA A 8 -8.57 -11.86 10.15
N GLU A 9 -7.86 -12.54 9.25
CA GLU A 9 -6.87 -11.91 8.36
C GLU A 9 -7.55 -10.91 7.40
N ALA A 10 -8.72 -11.25 6.85
CA ALA A 10 -9.48 -10.34 6.01
C ALA A 10 -9.90 -9.07 6.77
N MET A 11 -10.34 -9.22 8.03
CA MET A 11 -10.69 -8.09 8.89
C MET A 11 -9.47 -7.21 9.22
N GLN A 12 -8.31 -7.81 9.44
CA GLN A 12 -7.06 -7.07 9.65
C GLN A 12 -6.69 -6.22 8.43
N HIS A 13 -6.83 -6.76 7.21
CA HIS A 13 -6.59 -6.00 5.99
C HIS A 13 -7.53 -4.79 5.87
N ILE A 14 -8.84 -5.01 6.09
CA ILE A 14 -9.84 -3.93 6.07
C ILE A 14 -9.51 -2.84 7.10
N LEU A 15 -9.07 -3.24 8.29
CA LEU A 15 -8.69 -2.29 9.34
C LEU A 15 -7.47 -1.47 8.94
N CYS A 16 -6.44 -2.10 8.39
CA CYS A 16 -5.25 -1.43 7.88
C CYS A 16 -5.59 -0.44 6.76
N ASP A 17 -6.41 -0.85 5.79
CA ASP A 17 -6.84 0.00 4.69
C ASP A 17 -7.56 1.25 5.21
N ARG A 18 -8.50 1.08 6.16
CA ARG A 18 -9.22 2.20 6.79
C ARG A 18 -8.31 3.14 7.57
N LEU A 19 -7.28 2.61 8.24
CA LEU A 19 -6.30 3.43 8.95
C LEU A 19 -5.46 4.28 7.97
N ILE A 20 -5.08 3.71 6.84
CA ILE A 20 -4.32 4.42 5.80
C ILE A 20 -5.21 5.48 5.14
N GLU A 21 -6.46 5.15 4.83
CA GLU A 21 -7.47 6.06 4.27
C GLU A 21 -7.70 7.25 5.20
N ALA A 22 -8.01 7.01 6.48
CA ALA A 22 -8.20 8.07 7.46
C ALA A 22 -6.95 8.96 7.60
N CYS A 23 -5.75 8.38 7.55
CA CYS A 23 -4.50 9.14 7.58
C CYS A 23 -4.35 10.04 6.34
N ALA A 24 -4.69 9.53 5.16
CA ALA A 24 -4.67 10.30 3.92
C ALA A 24 -5.70 11.43 3.94
N GLU A 25 -6.93 11.15 4.37
CA GLU A 25 -8.01 12.14 4.51
C GLU A 25 -7.62 13.26 5.48
N THR A 26 -7.16 12.95 6.69
CA THR A 26 -6.71 13.98 7.64
C THR A 26 -5.59 14.84 7.07
N MET A 27 -4.61 14.26 6.36
CA MET A 27 -3.54 15.05 5.74
C MET A 27 -4.06 15.96 4.62
N PHE A 28 -5.00 15.47 3.81
CA PHE A 28 -5.54 16.20 2.66
C PHE A 28 -6.57 17.26 3.07
N ASP A 29 -7.55 16.91 3.89
CA ASP A 29 -8.67 17.79 4.23
C ASP A 29 -8.37 18.73 5.39
N GLU A 30 -7.80 18.20 6.48
CA GLU A 30 -7.59 18.98 7.70
C GLU A 30 -6.29 19.79 7.63
N VAL A 31 -5.20 19.18 7.16
CA VAL A 31 -3.88 19.81 7.07
C VAL A 31 -3.67 20.49 5.70
N ARG A 32 -4.56 20.27 4.73
CA ARG A 32 -4.48 20.84 3.37
C ARG A 32 -3.15 20.58 2.69
N ALA A 33 -2.57 19.40 2.95
CA ALA A 33 -1.33 19.00 2.31
C ALA A 33 -1.57 18.75 0.81
N PRO A 34 -0.66 19.17 -0.08
CA PRO A 34 -0.71 18.77 -1.49
C PRO A 34 -0.70 17.25 -1.63
N VAL A 35 -1.40 16.72 -2.65
CA VAL A 35 -1.51 15.26 -2.89
C VAL A 35 -0.13 14.62 -2.99
N GLU A 36 0.82 15.30 -3.62
CA GLU A 36 2.21 14.84 -3.75
C GLU A 36 2.87 14.65 -2.39
N VAL A 37 2.58 15.53 -1.42
CA VAL A 37 3.10 15.45 -0.05
C VAL A 37 2.44 14.31 0.72
N VAL A 38 1.13 14.10 0.53
CA VAL A 38 0.41 12.96 1.12
C VAL A 38 1.03 11.64 0.66
N ILE A 39 1.20 11.47 -0.65
CA ILE A 39 1.80 10.26 -1.25
C ILE A 39 3.23 10.07 -0.76
N GLN A 40 4.06 11.12 -0.77
CA GLN A 40 5.44 11.04 -0.28
C GLN A 40 5.52 10.57 1.17
N ARG A 41 4.64 11.09 2.04
CA ARG A 41 4.62 10.70 3.46
C ARG A 41 4.21 9.25 3.65
N LEU A 42 3.14 8.81 2.99
CA LEU A 42 2.71 7.40 3.05
C LEU A 42 3.81 6.46 2.54
N ALA A 43 4.42 6.79 1.40
CA ALA A 43 5.53 6.01 0.85
C ALA A 43 6.73 5.94 1.80
N ALA A 44 7.10 7.07 2.43
CA ALA A 44 8.20 7.12 3.39
C ALA A 44 7.93 6.24 4.62
N TYR A 45 6.73 6.27 5.18
CA TYR A 45 6.36 5.41 6.30
C TYR A 45 6.37 3.93 5.91
N THR A 46 5.77 3.58 4.77
CA THR A 46 5.78 2.21 4.26
C THR A 46 7.20 1.69 4.06
N LEU A 47 8.09 2.49 3.45
CA LEU A 47 9.49 2.12 3.26
C LEU A 47 10.21 1.92 4.60
N ALA A 48 10.00 2.82 5.57
CA ALA A 48 10.61 2.72 6.88
C ALA A 48 10.18 1.46 7.63
N GLN A 49 8.89 1.10 7.57
CA GLN A 49 8.39 -0.14 8.17
C GLN A 49 8.94 -1.36 7.44
N LEU A 50 8.98 -1.35 6.11
CA LEU A 50 9.49 -2.45 5.32
C LEU A 50 10.97 -2.74 5.64
N ILE A 51 11.81 -1.70 5.72
CA ILE A 51 13.22 -1.84 6.12
C ILE A 51 13.34 -2.37 7.55
N LYS A 52 12.45 -1.96 8.47
CA LYS A 52 12.48 -2.42 9.87
C LYS A 52 12.12 -3.91 10.00
N ILE A 53 11.18 -4.39 9.19
CA ILE A 53 10.69 -5.78 9.25
C ILE A 53 11.62 -6.72 8.48
N GLU A 54 11.97 -6.37 7.24
CA GLU A 54 12.64 -7.26 6.28
C GLU A 54 14.16 -7.01 6.19
N GLY A 55 14.64 -5.95 6.85
CA GLY A 55 15.98 -5.43 6.62
C GLY A 55 16.13 -4.74 5.25
N ARG A 56 17.28 -4.11 5.02
CA ARG A 56 17.53 -3.32 3.79
C ARG A 56 17.45 -4.16 2.52
N ASN A 57 18.05 -5.34 2.52
CA ASN A 57 18.13 -6.19 1.32
C ASN A 57 16.78 -6.82 0.99
N GLY A 58 16.03 -7.28 2.01
CA GLY A 58 14.68 -7.81 1.84
C GLY A 58 13.73 -6.74 1.31
N ALA A 59 13.75 -5.54 1.91
CA ALA A 59 12.97 -4.40 1.44
C ALA A 59 13.27 -4.04 -0.03
N ALA A 60 14.55 -4.02 -0.42
CA ALA A 60 14.94 -3.74 -1.80
C ALA A 60 14.47 -4.81 -2.79
N HIS A 61 14.42 -6.08 -2.38
CA HIS A 61 13.88 -7.15 -3.23
C HIS A 61 12.37 -6.99 -3.42
N ILE A 62 11.62 -6.81 -2.33
CA ILE A 62 10.16 -6.63 -2.36
C ILE A 62 9.78 -5.42 -3.22
N LEU A 63 10.49 -4.30 -3.10
CA LEU A 63 10.21 -3.11 -3.91
C LEU A 63 10.47 -3.34 -5.40
N ARG A 64 11.50 -4.12 -5.77
CA ARG A 64 11.73 -4.49 -7.17
C ARG A 64 10.61 -5.39 -7.69
N ASP A 65 10.15 -6.34 -6.89
CA ASP A 65 9.07 -7.24 -7.29
C ASP A 65 7.74 -6.48 -7.47
N ILE A 66 7.47 -5.48 -6.63
CA ILE A 66 6.31 -4.58 -6.79
C ILE A 66 6.45 -3.76 -8.08
N ALA A 67 7.62 -3.17 -8.33
CA ALA A 67 7.87 -2.41 -9.56
C ALA A 67 7.68 -3.28 -10.80
N GLN A 68 8.20 -4.51 -10.79
CA GLN A 68 8.02 -5.46 -11.88
C GLN A 68 6.54 -5.80 -12.10
N GLN A 69 5.76 -6.05 -11.04
CA GLN A 69 4.32 -6.29 -11.16
C GLN A 69 3.57 -5.11 -11.79
N VAL A 70 3.97 -3.88 -11.48
CA VAL A 70 3.38 -2.68 -12.09
C VAL A 70 3.73 -2.60 -13.58
N GLU A 71 4.99 -2.82 -13.94
CA GLU A 71 5.46 -2.84 -15.33
C GLU A 71 4.78 -3.95 -16.15
N ASP A 72 4.57 -5.12 -15.55
CA ASP A 72 3.85 -6.25 -16.13
C ASP A 72 2.34 -6.01 -16.26
N GLY A 73 1.84 -4.87 -15.76
CA GLY A 73 0.45 -4.46 -15.88
C GLY A 73 -0.48 -5.14 -14.88
N ALA A 74 0.00 -5.59 -13.72
CA ALA A 74 -0.85 -6.15 -12.66
C ALA A 74 -1.97 -5.19 -12.23
N LEU A 75 -1.73 -3.87 -12.28
CA LEU A 75 -2.75 -2.85 -12.04
C LEU A 75 -3.86 -2.88 -13.12
N ASN A 76 -3.51 -3.13 -14.37
CA ASN A 76 -4.46 -3.25 -15.48
C ASN A 76 -5.30 -4.55 -15.44
N ALA A 77 -4.82 -5.57 -14.72
CA ALA A 77 -5.56 -6.81 -14.48
C ALA A 77 -6.56 -6.65 -13.32
N TYR A 78 -6.19 -5.88 -12.28
CA TYR A 78 -7.07 -5.60 -11.14
C TYR A 78 -8.31 -4.78 -11.54
N GLU A 79 -8.17 -3.77 -12.40
CA GLU A 79 -9.32 -2.99 -12.90
C GLU A 79 -10.29 -3.83 -13.74
N ARG A 80 -9.77 -4.77 -14.55
CA ARG A 80 -10.60 -5.70 -15.33
C ARG A 80 -11.39 -6.69 -14.47
N GLY A 81 -10.88 -7.03 -13.29
CA GLY A 81 -11.56 -7.93 -12.34
C GLY A 81 -12.72 -7.30 -11.55
N LYS A 82 -12.80 -5.96 -11.48
CA LYS A 82 -13.91 -5.23 -10.84
C LYS A 82 -15.10 -4.95 -11.77
N GLY A 83 -14.99 -5.28 -13.05
CA GLY A 83 -16.00 -5.02 -14.08
C GLY A 83 -16.94 -6.19 -14.39
N ASN A 84 -16.97 -7.24 -13.56
CA ASN A 84 -17.79 -8.44 -13.75
C ASN A 84 -18.50 -8.81 -12.44
#